data_AF-A0A0X3NVF8-F1
#
_entry.id   AF-A0A0X3NVF8-F1
#
_cell.length_a   1.000
_cell.length_b   1.000
_cell.length_c   1.000
_cell.angle_alpha   90.00
_cell.angle_beta   90.00
_cell.angle_gamma   90.00
#
_symmetry.space_group_name_H-M   'P 1'
#
loop_
_entity.id
_entity.type
_entity.pdbx_description
1 polymer ?
#
loop_
_entity_poly.entity_id
_entity_poly.type
_entity_poly.pdbx_seq_one_letter_code
_entity_poly.pdbx_strand_id
1 'polypeptide(L)'
;MLFTSAPFCVVGFIIDFTGNLSGGSLNFFSSWRSGMTAKEARLHHSMCKFFGLVFAWTLLVYSSLAHKEYRFIFPILPLLHYFTGRSLVCASNALHRSGRKTVFCVFSPKTALAVFLVISHMPLALYTCLVHQRGPTELMELLGSQGDRNNWPSATPLSIMNGKTSESDEQMRALFLMPCHTTPYLSYLHRNISLRLLACDPNLSALTGEDPAGYVDEADIFYADPSAWLEANYSDSLKLPHLIAMFDHLLMEKRYSSSVTDFLKTHDFFLCARLFHAHFPTHRRHGKYIYLFCHRGSPFELK
;
A
#
# COMPACT_ATOMS: atom_id res chain seq x y z
N MET A 1 9.03 -2.51 -2.36
CA MET A 1 10.50 -2.35 -2.27
C MET A 1 11.16 -3.25 -1.23
N LEU A 2 10.70 -3.34 0.02
CA LEU A 2 11.30 -4.23 1.03
C LEU A 2 11.27 -5.72 0.62
N PHE A 3 10.20 -6.17 -0.04
CA PHE A 3 10.05 -7.58 -0.41
C PHE A 3 10.96 -8.06 -1.54
N THR A 4 11.35 -7.18 -2.47
CA THR A 4 12.19 -7.56 -3.63
C THR A 4 13.67 -7.63 -3.28
N SER A 5 14.14 -6.82 -2.33
CA SER A 5 15.53 -6.81 -1.86
C SER A 5 15.80 -7.72 -0.67
N ALA A 6 14.76 -8.17 0.04
CA ALA A 6 14.89 -9.07 1.20
C ALA A 6 15.72 -10.34 0.91
N PRO A 7 15.54 -11.07 -0.21
CA PRO A 7 16.35 -12.24 -0.51
C PRO A 7 17.84 -11.90 -0.66
N PHE A 8 18.16 -10.82 -1.37
CA PHE A 8 19.54 -10.34 -1.55
C PHE A 8 20.17 -9.85 -0.25
N CYS A 9 19.38 -9.20 0.62
CA CYS A 9 19.83 -8.80 1.94
C CYS A 9 20.17 -10.01 2.83
N VAL A 10 19.33 -11.04 2.86
CA VAL A 10 19.57 -12.28 3.63
C VAL A 10 20.84 -12.96 3.15
N VAL A 11 21.07 -12.99 1.83
CA VAL A 11 22.27 -13.59 1.23
C VAL A 11 23.52 -12.79 1.59
N GLY A 12 23.47 -11.46 1.47
CA GLY A 12 24.55 -10.57 1.91
C GLY A 12 24.88 -10.75 3.39
N PHE A 13 23.85 -10.85 4.23
CA PHE A 13 23.99 -11.09 5.67
C PHE A 13 24.64 -12.45 5.96
N ILE A 14 24.19 -13.55 5.34
CA ILE A 14 24.76 -14.89 5.54
C ILE A 14 26.23 -14.94 5.09
N ILE A 15 26.57 -14.32 3.96
CA ILE A 15 27.95 -14.25 3.45
C ILE A 15 28.86 -13.55 4.47
N ASP A 16 28.42 -12.42 5.02
CA ASP A 16 29.23 -11.60 5.93
C ASP A 16 29.34 -12.20 7.33
N PHE A 17 28.29 -12.88 7.82
CA PHE A 17 28.26 -13.47 9.16
C PHE A 17 28.89 -14.86 9.25
N THR A 18 28.82 -15.66 8.15
CA THR A 18 29.41 -17.01 8.11
C THR A 18 30.84 -17.06 7.56
N GLY A 19 31.39 -15.92 7.14
CA GLY A 19 32.78 -15.83 6.70
C GLY A 19 33.76 -15.99 7.87
N ASN A 20 34.33 -17.18 8.06
CA ASN A 20 35.39 -17.40 9.02
C ASN A 20 36.71 -16.75 8.54
N LEU A 21 37.27 -15.88 9.38
CA LEU A 21 38.66 -15.40 9.32
C LEU A 21 39.59 -16.49 9.89
N SER A 22 39.60 -17.69 9.30
CA SER A 22 40.53 -18.73 9.71
C SER A 22 41.84 -18.61 8.93
N GLY A 23 42.86 -18.05 9.59
CA GLY A 23 44.27 -18.26 9.25
C GLY A 23 44.81 -17.51 8.03
N GLY A 24 45.35 -16.30 8.24
CA GLY A 24 46.41 -15.67 7.42
C GLY A 24 46.14 -15.38 5.92
N SER A 25 45.09 -15.95 5.34
CA SER A 25 44.70 -15.86 3.94
C SER A 25 43.29 -15.30 3.89
N LEU A 26 43.10 -14.21 3.13
CA LEU A 26 41.78 -13.65 2.88
C LEU A 26 40.94 -14.71 2.14
N ASN A 27 40.04 -15.38 2.87
CA ASN A 27 38.99 -16.17 2.23
C ASN A 27 38.23 -15.25 1.26
N PHE A 28 38.03 -15.74 0.03
CA PHE A 28 37.45 -15.02 -1.11
C PHE A 28 36.16 -14.23 -0.77
N PHE A 29 35.38 -14.73 0.19
CA PHE A 29 34.14 -14.09 0.66
C PHE A 29 34.33 -12.82 1.51
N SER A 30 35.53 -12.60 2.09
CA SER A 30 35.83 -11.38 2.87
C SER A 30 36.25 -10.19 1.98
N SER A 31 36.67 -10.45 0.74
CA SER A 31 37.20 -9.46 -0.20
C SER A 31 36.23 -9.21 -1.34
N TRP A 32 35.07 -8.62 -1.03
CA TRP A 32 34.06 -8.22 -2.03
C TRP A 32 34.63 -7.30 -3.14
N ARG A 33 35.66 -6.52 -2.81
CA ARG A 33 36.42 -5.64 -3.73
C ARG A 33 37.80 -6.22 -3.97
N SER A 34 38.27 -6.22 -5.22
CA SER A 34 39.65 -6.60 -5.55
C SER A 34 40.66 -5.61 -4.95
N GLY A 35 41.75 -6.12 -4.37
CA GLY A 35 42.83 -5.28 -3.83
C GLY A 35 42.58 -4.72 -2.42
N MET A 36 41.61 -5.27 -1.68
CA MET A 36 41.32 -4.84 -0.32
C MET A 36 42.43 -5.30 0.65
N THR A 37 42.91 -4.38 1.49
CA THR A 37 43.89 -4.71 2.52
C THR A 37 43.25 -5.51 3.67
N ALA A 38 44.07 -6.26 4.41
CA ALA A 38 43.59 -7.00 5.59
C ALA A 38 42.97 -6.09 6.67
N LYS A 39 43.43 -4.83 6.78
CA LYS A 39 42.88 -3.84 7.71
C LYS A 39 41.48 -3.40 7.30
N GLU A 40 41.28 -3.09 6.02
CA GLU A 40 39.97 -2.72 5.45
C GLU A 40 38.96 -3.86 5.56
N ALA A 41 39.37 -5.10 5.26
CA ALA A 41 38.49 -6.27 5.38
C ALA A 41 38.00 -6.48 6.83
N ARG A 42 38.88 -6.31 7.82
CA ARG A 42 38.51 -6.38 9.26
C ARG A 42 37.56 -5.26 9.66
N LEU A 43 37.81 -4.02 9.21
CA LEU A 43 36.93 -2.89 9.49
C LEU A 43 35.53 -3.13 8.92
N HIS A 44 35.44 -3.54 7.65
CA HIS A 44 34.17 -3.87 7.01
C HIS A 44 33.42 -4.99 7.72
N HIS A 45 34.11 -6.06 8.13
CA HIS A 45 33.48 -7.15 8.87
C HIS A 45 32.91 -6.68 10.23
N SER A 46 33.64 -5.80 10.93
CA SER A 46 33.16 -5.17 12.18
C SER A 46 31.94 -4.29 11.93
N MET A 47 31.94 -3.49 10.86
CA MET A 47 30.81 -2.64 10.48
C MET A 47 29.58 -3.47 10.11
N CYS A 48 29.74 -4.56 9.34
CA CYS A 48 28.64 -5.45 8.98
C CYS A 48 27.99 -6.08 10.20
N LYS A 49 28.79 -6.53 11.18
CA LYS A 49 28.27 -7.05 12.46
C LYS A 49 27.48 -5.99 13.21
N PHE A 50 28.02 -4.78 13.32
CA PHE A 50 27.32 -3.66 13.96
C PHE A 50 25.99 -3.34 13.27
N PHE A 51 25.99 -3.17 11.94
CA PHE A 51 24.75 -2.90 11.20
C PHE A 51 23.74 -4.06 11.25
N GLY A 52 24.23 -5.30 11.26
CA GLY A 52 23.40 -6.48 11.47
C GLY A 52 22.71 -6.50 12.84
N LEU A 53 23.44 -6.11 13.89
CA LEU A 53 22.89 -5.96 15.24
C LEU A 53 21.86 -4.83 15.30
N VAL A 54 22.15 -3.66 14.71
CA VAL A 54 21.21 -2.53 14.63
C VAL A 54 19.92 -2.94 13.91
N PHE A 55 20.05 -3.67 12.80
CA PHE A 55 18.92 -4.20 12.04
C PHE A 55 18.06 -5.15 12.90
N ALA A 56 18.68 -6.15 13.52
CA ALA A 56 17.98 -7.14 14.35
C ALA A 56 17.30 -6.48 15.56
N TRP A 57 18.00 -5.56 16.23
CA TRP A 57 17.46 -4.77 17.34
C TRP A 57 16.24 -3.96 16.91
N THR A 58 16.36 -3.21 15.80
CA THR A 58 15.29 -2.35 15.31
C THR A 58 14.05 -3.15 14.95
N LEU A 59 14.21 -4.30 14.29
CA LEU A 59 13.09 -5.20 14.01
C LEU A 59 12.47 -5.75 15.29
N LEU A 60 13.26 -6.16 16.27
CA LEU A 60 12.74 -6.70 17.54
C LEU A 60 11.91 -5.66 18.30
N VAL A 61 12.43 -4.43 18.42
CA VAL A 61 11.74 -3.33 19.09
C VAL A 61 10.45 -2.97 18.35
N TYR A 62 10.50 -2.73 17.04
CA TYR A 62 9.29 -2.35 16.28
C TYR A 62 8.29 -3.49 16.11
N SER A 63 8.72 -4.75 16.15
CA SER A 63 7.81 -5.90 16.17
C SER A 63 7.00 -6.00 17.47
N SER A 64 7.56 -5.48 18.57
CA SER A 64 6.94 -5.47 19.90
C SER A 64 5.94 -4.33 20.08
N LEU A 65 5.83 -3.40 19.13
CA LEU A 65 4.81 -2.36 19.17
C LEU A 65 3.42 -2.92 18.87
N ALA A 66 2.44 -2.44 19.64
CA ALA A 66 1.02 -2.75 19.44
C ALA A 66 0.56 -2.28 18.04
N HIS A 67 0.90 -1.04 17.70
CA HIS A 67 0.66 -0.46 16.38
C HIS A 67 1.79 -0.80 15.40
N LYS A 68 1.45 -1.27 14.20
CA LYS A 68 2.42 -1.69 13.19
C LYS A 68 2.21 -0.91 11.91
N GLU A 69 3.21 -0.12 11.54
CA GLU A 69 3.23 0.57 10.26
C GLU A 69 4.55 0.29 9.56
N TYR A 70 4.49 0.07 8.25
CA TYR A 70 5.68 -0.23 7.44
C TYR A 70 6.70 0.91 7.47
N ARG A 71 6.27 2.16 7.73
CA ARG A 71 7.17 3.32 7.81
C ARG A 71 8.12 3.27 9.02
N PHE A 72 7.80 2.52 10.07
CA PHE A 72 8.69 2.40 11.24
C PHE A 72 10.02 1.73 10.90
N ILE A 73 10.04 0.86 9.88
CA ILE A 73 11.27 0.20 9.40
C ILE A 73 11.95 0.95 8.24
N PHE A 74 11.46 2.13 7.83
CA PHE A 74 12.12 2.92 6.79
C PHE A 74 13.52 3.40 7.15
N PRO A 75 13.84 3.77 8.41
CA PRO A 75 15.19 4.18 8.79
C PRO A 75 16.25 3.09 8.58
N ILE A 76 15.88 1.80 8.61
CA ILE A 76 16.82 0.68 8.35
C ILE A 76 16.95 0.32 6.87
N LEU A 77 16.12 0.92 5.99
CA LEU A 77 16.12 0.65 4.56
C LEU A 77 17.49 0.91 3.90
N PRO A 78 18.24 1.99 4.20
CA PRO A 78 19.58 2.20 3.65
C PRO A 78 20.58 1.10 4.04
N LEU A 79 20.49 0.57 5.26
CA LEU A 79 21.34 -0.53 5.73
C LEU A 79 21.01 -1.84 5.00
N LEU A 80 19.74 -2.09 4.73
CA LEU A 80 19.31 -3.23 3.92
C LEU A 80 19.84 -3.13 2.48
N HIS A 81 19.85 -1.93 1.90
CA HIS A 81 20.42 -1.69 0.57
C HIS A 81 21.93 -1.87 0.55
N TYR A 82 22.64 -1.56 1.65
CA TYR A 82 24.07 -1.84 1.77
C TYR A 82 24.37 -3.35 1.64
N PHE A 83 23.66 -4.20 2.38
CA PHE A 83 23.81 -5.67 2.28
C PHE A 83 23.35 -6.21 0.92
N THR A 84 22.27 -5.65 0.36
CA THR A 84 21.79 -5.98 -0.98
C THR A 84 22.86 -5.69 -2.04
N GLY A 85 23.44 -4.48 -2.00
CA GLY A 85 24.55 -4.09 -2.89
C GLY A 85 25.70 -5.08 -2.77
N ARG A 86 26.14 -5.40 -1.54
CA ARG A 86 27.19 -6.39 -1.27
C ARG A 86 26.92 -7.80 -1.80
N SER A 87 25.66 -8.25 -1.78
CA SER A 87 25.32 -9.52 -2.42
C SER A 87 25.44 -9.43 -3.96
N LEU A 88 25.09 -8.27 -4.53
CA LEU A 88 24.97 -8.08 -5.97
C LEU A 88 26.32 -8.03 -6.69
N VAL A 89 27.32 -7.27 -6.23
CA VAL A 89 28.67 -7.37 -6.84
C VAL A 89 29.44 -8.63 -6.47
N CYS A 90 29.14 -9.32 -5.37
CA CYS A 90 29.62 -10.69 -5.18
C CYS A 90 29.08 -11.60 -6.29
N ALA A 91 27.78 -11.53 -6.58
CA ALA A 91 27.16 -12.26 -7.68
C ALA A 91 27.69 -11.82 -9.05
N SER A 92 27.86 -10.51 -9.29
CA SER A 92 28.37 -9.95 -10.55
C SER A 92 29.84 -10.36 -10.80
N ASN A 93 30.70 -10.28 -9.79
CA ASN A 93 32.09 -10.73 -9.87
C ASN A 93 32.18 -12.23 -10.15
N ALA A 94 31.26 -13.02 -9.58
CA ALA A 94 31.16 -14.45 -9.86
C ALA A 94 30.64 -14.74 -11.28
N LEU A 95 29.80 -13.87 -11.85
CA LEU A 95 29.31 -14.01 -13.23
C LEU A 95 30.37 -13.57 -14.26
N HIS A 96 31.14 -12.51 -13.98
CA HIS A 96 32.10 -11.91 -14.90
C HIS A 96 33.42 -12.69 -15.00
N ARG A 97 33.82 -13.46 -13.98
CA ARG A 97 35.06 -14.27 -14.05
C ARG A 97 34.82 -15.58 -14.77
N SER A 98 35.03 -15.59 -16.09
CA SER A 98 35.08 -16.82 -16.89
C SER A 98 36.26 -17.71 -16.44
N GLY A 99 35.98 -18.77 -15.66
CA GLY A 99 36.99 -19.71 -15.17
C GLY A 99 36.43 -20.84 -14.28
N ARG A 100 37.02 -22.04 -14.37
CA ARG A 100 36.58 -23.28 -13.68
C ARG A 100 36.45 -23.17 -12.14
N LYS A 101 37.23 -22.29 -11.49
CA LYS A 101 37.15 -22.03 -10.03
C LYS A 101 35.97 -21.13 -9.64
N THR A 102 35.40 -20.38 -10.59
CA THR A 102 34.26 -19.48 -10.37
C THR A 102 32.94 -20.25 -10.38
N VAL A 103 32.84 -21.31 -11.21
CA VAL A 103 31.67 -22.21 -11.30
C VAL A 103 31.36 -22.83 -9.94
N PHE A 104 32.35 -23.34 -9.20
CA PHE A 104 32.15 -23.91 -7.86
C PHE A 104 31.63 -22.90 -6.81
N CYS A 105 31.86 -21.60 -7.01
CA CYS A 105 31.37 -20.54 -6.11
C CYS A 105 29.93 -20.12 -6.44
N VAL A 106 29.55 -20.17 -7.72
CA VAL A 106 28.16 -19.97 -8.20
C VAL A 106 27.27 -21.17 -7.86
N PHE A 107 27.83 -22.39 -7.84
CA PHE A 107 27.15 -23.63 -7.45
C PHE A 107 27.39 -24.04 -5.98
N SER A 108 27.86 -23.12 -5.14
CA SER A 108 27.83 -23.35 -3.68
C SER A 108 26.38 -23.50 -3.22
N PRO A 109 26.06 -24.40 -2.29
CA PRO A 109 24.70 -24.56 -1.76
C PRO A 109 24.11 -23.22 -1.25
N LYS A 110 24.96 -22.29 -0.80
CA LYS A 110 24.56 -20.95 -0.36
C LYS A 110 24.09 -20.06 -1.51
N THR A 111 24.76 -20.12 -2.66
CA THR A 111 24.41 -19.35 -3.85
C THR A 111 23.19 -19.96 -4.56
N ALA A 112 23.09 -21.29 -4.59
CA ALA A 112 21.89 -21.97 -5.06
C ALA A 112 20.66 -21.60 -4.20
N LEU A 113 20.81 -21.56 -2.87
CA LEU A 113 19.76 -21.10 -1.96
C LEU A 113 19.39 -19.62 -2.20
N ALA A 114 20.38 -18.75 -2.39
CA ALA A 114 20.17 -17.34 -2.73
C ALA A 114 19.32 -17.14 -3.99
N VAL A 115 19.72 -17.81 -5.08
CA VAL A 115 19.02 -17.75 -6.38
C VAL A 115 17.62 -18.35 -6.25
N PHE A 116 17.48 -19.47 -5.53
CA PHE A 116 16.18 -20.07 -5.24
C PHE A 116 15.26 -19.10 -4.48
N LEU A 117 15.76 -18.42 -3.45
CA LEU A 117 14.99 -17.42 -2.69
C LEU A 117 14.57 -16.26 -3.59
N VAL A 118 15.46 -15.73 -4.43
CA VAL A 118 15.11 -14.66 -5.38
C VAL A 118 14.02 -15.14 -6.36
N ILE A 119 14.25 -16.26 -7.05
CA ILE A 119 13.33 -16.76 -8.08
C ILE A 119 11.96 -17.12 -7.48
N SER A 120 11.91 -17.70 -6.28
CA SER A 120 10.65 -18.03 -5.61
C SER A 120 9.85 -16.80 -5.17
N HIS A 121 10.52 -15.71 -4.77
CA HIS A 121 9.86 -14.51 -4.26
C HIS A 121 9.55 -13.47 -5.35
N MET A 122 10.26 -13.49 -6.48
CA MET A 122 10.06 -12.53 -7.57
C MET A 122 8.64 -12.56 -8.16
N PRO A 123 8.01 -13.71 -8.47
CA PRO A 123 6.63 -13.74 -8.98
C PRO A 123 5.64 -13.13 -7.99
N LEU A 124 5.78 -13.46 -6.70
CA LEU A 124 4.93 -12.91 -5.66
C LEU A 124 5.12 -11.39 -5.53
N ALA A 125 6.37 -10.91 -5.60
CA ALA A 125 6.67 -9.49 -5.54
C ALA A 125 6.12 -8.72 -6.75
N LEU A 126 6.29 -9.26 -7.96
CA LEU A 126 5.73 -8.68 -9.18
C LEU A 126 4.20 -8.61 -9.12
N TYR A 127 3.55 -9.70 -8.71
CA TYR A 127 2.10 -9.74 -8.55
C TYR A 127 1.62 -8.72 -7.50
N THR A 128 2.26 -8.68 -6.33
CA THR A 128 1.84 -7.80 -5.24
C THR A 128 2.09 -6.31 -5.53
N CYS A 129 3.11 -5.98 -6.33
CA CYS A 129 3.40 -4.60 -6.70
C CYS A 129 2.62 -4.10 -7.91
N LEU A 130 2.26 -4.98 -8.85
CA LEU A 130 1.67 -4.57 -10.14
C LEU A 130 0.18 -4.89 -10.27
N VAL A 131 -0.32 -5.88 -9.53
CA VAL A 131 -1.67 -6.43 -9.74
C VAL A 131 -2.51 -6.36 -8.47
N HIS A 132 -1.97 -6.77 -7.33
CA HIS A 132 -2.72 -6.80 -6.07
C HIS A 132 -3.03 -5.39 -5.57
N GLN A 133 -4.29 -5.15 -5.23
CA GLN A 133 -4.81 -3.88 -4.71
C GLN A 133 -4.59 -2.67 -5.65
N ARG A 134 -4.57 -2.89 -6.97
CA ARG A 134 -4.37 -1.80 -7.94
C ARG A 134 -5.58 -0.86 -8.07
N GLY A 135 -6.78 -1.36 -7.78
CA GLY A 135 -8.05 -0.68 -8.04
C GLY A 135 -8.20 0.73 -7.44
N PRO A 136 -7.82 1.01 -6.18
CA PRO A 136 -7.95 2.33 -5.58
C PRO A 136 -7.11 3.41 -6.28
N THR A 137 -5.93 3.01 -6.79
CA THR A 137 -5.08 3.87 -7.61
C THR A 137 -5.69 4.11 -8.98
N GLU A 138 -6.15 3.04 -9.65
CA GLU A 138 -6.83 3.10 -10.95
C GLU A 138 -8.11 3.97 -10.87
N LEU A 139 -8.83 3.93 -9.76
CA LEU A 139 -10.00 4.76 -9.50
C LEU A 139 -9.65 6.25 -9.45
N MET A 140 -8.62 6.63 -8.68
CA MET A 140 -8.22 8.02 -8.56
C MET A 140 -7.66 8.58 -9.87
N GLU A 141 -6.91 7.76 -10.63
CA GLU A 141 -6.43 8.11 -11.97
C GLU A 141 -7.58 8.30 -12.97
N LEU A 142 -8.60 7.43 -12.93
CA LEU A 142 -9.80 7.58 -13.74
C LEU A 142 -10.53 8.89 -13.43
N LEU A 143 -10.75 9.20 -12.15
CA LEU A 143 -11.43 10.44 -11.75
C LEU A 143 -10.62 11.69 -12.12
N GLY A 144 -9.30 11.66 -11.91
CA GLY A 144 -8.41 12.77 -12.29
C GLY A 144 -8.43 13.02 -13.79
N SER A 145 -8.22 11.97 -14.59
CA SER A 145 -8.18 12.07 -16.06
C SER A 145 -9.53 12.50 -16.66
N GLN A 146 -10.65 12.02 -16.11
CA GLN A 146 -11.98 12.44 -16.56
C GLN A 146 -12.30 13.87 -16.13
N GLY A 147 -11.88 14.27 -14.93
CA GLY A 147 -12.01 15.65 -14.49
C GLY A 147 -11.19 16.63 -15.33
N ASP A 148 -9.99 16.24 -15.77
CA ASP A 148 -9.19 17.02 -16.69
C ASP A 148 -9.82 17.12 -18.09
N ARG A 149 -10.25 15.98 -18.65
CA ARG A 149 -10.86 15.91 -20.00
C ARG A 149 -12.17 16.67 -20.11
N ASN A 150 -13.02 16.56 -19.08
CA ASN A 150 -14.35 17.18 -19.06
C ASN A 150 -14.32 18.58 -18.42
N ASN A 151 -13.13 19.07 -18.05
CA ASN A 151 -12.92 20.35 -17.38
C ASN A 151 -13.85 20.55 -16.18
N TRP A 152 -13.90 19.56 -15.27
CA TRP A 152 -14.72 19.66 -14.08
C TRP A 152 -14.33 20.92 -13.29
N PRO A 153 -15.31 21.73 -12.87
CA PRO A 153 -15.06 22.94 -12.12
C PRO A 153 -14.37 22.57 -10.81
N SER A 154 -13.33 23.33 -10.48
CA SER A 154 -12.68 23.17 -9.19
C SER A 154 -13.65 23.61 -8.11
N ALA A 155 -13.75 22.81 -7.05
CA ALA A 155 -14.42 23.21 -5.83
C ALA A 155 -13.88 24.57 -5.40
N THR A 156 -14.78 25.50 -5.17
CA THR A 156 -14.41 26.76 -4.53
C THR A 156 -14.09 26.46 -3.07
N PRO A 157 -13.10 27.15 -2.47
CA PRO A 157 -12.90 27.08 -1.02
C PRO A 157 -14.23 27.36 -0.33
N LEU A 158 -14.57 26.53 0.67
CA LEU A 158 -15.80 26.62 1.44
C LEU A 158 -16.02 28.09 1.88
N SER A 159 -16.90 28.82 1.21
CA SER A 159 -17.23 30.18 1.59
C SER A 159 -18.25 30.09 2.72
N ILE A 160 -17.78 30.22 3.96
CA ILE A 160 -18.67 30.37 5.10
C ILE A 160 -19.27 31.78 5.00
N MET A 161 -20.45 31.88 4.39
CA MET A 161 -21.26 33.09 4.39
C MET A 161 -22.48 32.82 5.30
N ASN A 162 -22.60 33.58 6.40
CA ASN A 162 -23.70 33.47 7.36
C ASN A 162 -23.93 32.07 7.96
N GLY A 163 -22.86 31.32 8.27
CA GLY A 163 -22.95 30.02 8.96
C GLY A 163 -23.63 28.92 8.15
N LYS A 164 -23.90 29.14 6.86
CA LYS A 164 -24.41 28.13 5.92
C LYS A 164 -23.32 27.82 4.91
N THR A 165 -22.95 26.54 4.82
CA THR A 165 -22.11 26.01 3.75
C THR A 165 -22.95 25.94 2.48
N SER A 166 -22.85 26.96 1.64
CA SER A 166 -23.43 26.93 0.30
C SER A 166 -22.47 26.20 -0.63
N GLU A 167 -22.50 24.86 -0.65
CA GLU A 167 -21.92 24.10 -1.77
C GLU A 167 -22.70 24.49 -3.04
N SER A 168 -22.01 25.11 -4.01
CA SER A 168 -22.61 25.41 -5.31
C SER A 168 -22.99 24.10 -6.02
N ASP A 169 -24.12 24.09 -6.74
CA ASP A 169 -24.53 22.93 -7.55
C ASP A 169 -23.56 22.60 -8.68
N GLU A 170 -22.59 23.47 -8.92
CA GLU A 170 -21.54 23.28 -9.91
C GLU A 170 -20.42 22.36 -9.41
N GLN A 171 -20.35 21.98 -8.13
CA GLN A 171 -19.24 21.15 -7.64
C GLN A 171 -19.46 19.65 -7.88
N MET A 172 -18.46 18.99 -8.46
CA MET A 172 -18.44 17.54 -8.58
C MET A 172 -18.39 16.88 -7.19
N ARG A 173 -19.26 15.88 -6.95
CA ARG A 173 -19.42 15.20 -5.66
C ARG A 173 -19.25 13.71 -5.85
N ALA A 174 -18.25 13.13 -5.22
CA ALA A 174 -18.02 11.69 -5.25
C ALA A 174 -18.03 11.11 -3.83
N LEU A 175 -18.84 10.07 -3.65
CA LEU A 175 -19.02 9.33 -2.40
C LEU A 175 -18.28 7.99 -2.49
N PHE A 176 -17.48 7.68 -1.48
CA PHE A 176 -16.68 6.47 -1.40
C PHE A 176 -17.21 5.61 -0.27
N LEU A 177 -18.09 4.66 -0.60
CA LEU A 177 -18.62 3.64 0.30
C LEU A 177 -17.64 2.46 0.36
N MET A 178 -16.44 2.76 0.84
CA MET A 178 -15.30 1.86 0.94
C MET A 178 -14.70 2.00 2.34
N PRO A 179 -13.98 1.00 2.86
CA PRO A 179 -13.29 1.16 4.14
C PRO A 179 -12.36 2.37 4.11
N CYS A 180 -12.22 3.04 5.23
CA CYS A 180 -11.40 4.24 5.33
C CYS A 180 -9.96 3.99 4.85
N HIS A 181 -9.32 5.04 4.33
CA HIS A 181 -7.95 5.00 3.79
C HIS A 181 -7.68 3.97 2.67
N THR A 182 -8.73 3.44 2.03
CA THR A 182 -8.55 2.51 0.89
C THR A 182 -7.92 3.20 -0.33
N THR A 183 -8.28 4.46 -0.58
CA THR A 183 -7.84 5.22 -1.75
C THR A 183 -6.83 6.29 -1.38
N PRO A 184 -5.82 6.56 -2.22
CA PRO A 184 -4.74 7.50 -1.90
C PRO A 184 -5.15 8.99 -2.00
N TYR A 185 -6.44 9.28 -2.23
CA TYR A 185 -7.03 10.61 -2.12
C TYR A 185 -6.25 11.67 -2.93
N LEU A 186 -5.96 12.82 -2.31
CA LEU A 186 -5.23 13.96 -2.88
C LEU A 186 -3.80 13.63 -3.35
N SER A 187 -3.22 12.51 -2.91
CA SER A 187 -1.89 12.12 -3.42
C SER A 187 -1.91 11.69 -4.89
N TYR A 188 -3.09 11.33 -5.42
CA TYR A 188 -3.28 10.95 -6.83
C TYR A 188 -4.31 11.82 -7.54
N LEU A 189 -5.31 12.33 -6.81
CA LEU A 189 -6.35 13.17 -7.36
C LEU A 189 -5.97 14.65 -7.19
N HIS A 190 -5.25 15.20 -8.16
CA HIS A 190 -4.80 16.61 -8.20
C HIS A 190 -5.90 17.57 -8.67
N ARG A 191 -7.16 17.30 -8.31
CA ARG A 191 -8.33 18.11 -8.64
C ARG A 191 -9.12 18.37 -7.37
N ASN A 192 -9.57 19.61 -7.22
CA ASN A 192 -10.40 19.99 -6.08
C ASN A 192 -11.85 19.58 -6.38
N ILE A 193 -12.27 18.39 -5.97
CA ILE A 193 -13.66 17.92 -6.08
C ILE A 193 -14.18 17.57 -4.67
N SER A 194 -15.50 17.64 -4.46
CA SER A 194 -16.09 17.23 -3.16
C SER A 194 -15.98 15.71 -3.04
N LEU A 195 -15.21 15.25 -2.06
CA LEU A 195 -14.98 13.84 -1.81
C LEU A 195 -15.46 13.50 -0.41
N ARG A 196 -16.40 12.56 -0.32
CA ARG A 196 -16.87 12.02 0.94
C ARG A 196 -16.42 10.58 1.08
N LEU A 197 -15.60 10.31 2.10
CA LEU A 197 -15.18 8.96 2.48
C LEU A 197 -15.78 8.61 3.84
N LEU A 198 -15.99 7.32 4.13
CA LEU A 198 -16.33 6.87 5.47
C LEU A 198 -15.17 7.16 6.44
N ALA A 199 -15.46 7.84 7.54
CA ALA A 199 -14.49 8.19 8.57
C ALA A 199 -14.14 6.98 9.44
N CYS A 200 -12.89 6.92 9.90
CA CYS A 200 -12.41 5.96 10.89
C CYS A 200 -11.42 6.60 11.85
N ASP A 201 -11.85 7.70 12.46
CA ASP A 201 -11.02 8.43 13.40
C ASP A 201 -10.55 7.49 14.54
N PRO A 202 -9.38 7.71 15.12
CA PRO A 202 -8.97 6.93 16.28
C PRO A 202 -9.88 7.25 17.47
N ASN A 203 -10.10 6.26 18.34
CA ASN A 203 -10.80 6.48 19.61
C ASN A 203 -9.98 7.46 20.49
N LEU A 204 -10.49 8.68 20.67
CA LEU A 204 -9.90 9.71 21.52
C LEU A 204 -10.57 9.80 22.90
N SER A 205 -11.46 8.87 23.26
CA SER A 205 -12.21 8.88 24.53
C SER A 205 -11.29 8.92 25.76
N ALA A 206 -10.12 8.28 25.68
CA ALA A 206 -9.11 8.35 26.74
C ALA A 206 -8.53 9.77 26.96
N LEU A 207 -8.57 10.63 25.94
CA LEU A 207 -8.12 12.03 26.01
C LEU A 207 -9.27 12.98 26.38
N THR A 208 -10.50 12.66 26.00
CA THR A 208 -11.70 13.49 26.26
C THR A 208 -12.39 13.13 27.59
N GLY A 209 -12.00 12.03 28.23
CA GLY A 209 -12.63 11.53 29.46
C GLY A 209 -13.96 10.80 29.21
N GLU A 210 -14.24 10.44 27.96
CA GLU A 210 -15.42 9.67 27.57
C GLU A 210 -15.19 8.16 27.77
N ASP A 211 -16.27 7.38 27.83
CA ASP A 211 -16.18 5.92 27.93
C ASP A 211 -15.66 5.32 26.63
N PRO A 212 -14.49 4.63 26.63
CA PRO A 212 -13.94 3.99 25.44
C PRO A 212 -14.87 2.94 24.83
N ALA A 213 -15.77 2.32 25.62
CA ALA A 213 -16.68 1.28 25.15
C ALA A 213 -17.80 1.81 24.23
N GLY A 214 -18.08 3.12 24.29
CA GLY A 214 -19.11 3.75 23.45
C GLY A 214 -18.62 4.15 22.05
N TYR A 215 -17.31 4.09 21.79
CA TYR A 215 -16.74 4.54 20.54
C TYR A 215 -16.98 3.52 19.41
N VAL A 216 -17.67 3.95 18.35
CA VAL A 216 -17.82 3.22 17.09
C VAL A 216 -17.55 4.19 15.96
N ASP A 217 -16.69 3.81 15.03
CA ASP A 217 -16.38 4.67 13.90
C ASP A 217 -17.48 4.65 12.82
N GLU A 218 -17.49 5.67 11.97
CA GLU A 218 -18.52 5.82 10.93
C GLU A 218 -18.51 4.65 9.93
N ALA A 219 -17.33 4.13 9.57
CA ALA A 219 -17.25 2.99 8.68
C ALA A 219 -17.91 1.75 9.31
N ASP A 220 -17.71 1.50 10.60
CA ASP A 220 -18.34 0.41 11.34
C ASP A 220 -19.87 0.57 11.40
N ILE A 221 -20.36 1.79 11.64
CA ILE A 221 -21.80 2.10 11.60
C ILE A 221 -22.37 1.81 10.21
N PHE A 222 -21.70 2.28 9.14
CA PHE A 222 -22.14 2.04 7.77
C PHE A 222 -22.17 0.54 7.43
N TYR A 223 -21.11 -0.22 7.75
CA TYR A 223 -21.08 -1.65 7.44
C TYR A 223 -21.97 -2.51 8.35
N ALA A 224 -22.49 -1.96 9.45
CA ALA A 224 -23.51 -2.59 10.28
C ALA A 224 -24.90 -2.54 9.61
N ASP A 225 -25.30 -1.35 9.11
CA ASP A 225 -26.54 -1.14 8.38
C ASP A 225 -26.37 -0.05 7.29
N PRO A 226 -25.98 -0.43 6.05
CA PRO A 226 -25.79 0.51 4.96
C PRO A 226 -27.06 1.26 4.58
N SER A 227 -28.23 0.63 4.71
CA SER A 227 -29.53 1.26 4.39
C SER A 227 -29.82 2.43 5.31
N ALA A 228 -29.79 2.17 6.62
CA ALA A 228 -30.08 3.20 7.62
C ALA A 228 -29.08 4.36 7.52
N TRP A 229 -27.80 4.05 7.25
CA TRP A 229 -26.78 5.08 7.06
C TRP A 229 -27.03 5.90 5.79
N LEU A 230 -27.37 5.27 4.65
CA LEU A 230 -27.66 5.96 3.40
C LEU A 230 -28.91 6.84 3.51
N GLU A 231 -29.98 6.37 4.13
CA GLU A 231 -31.20 7.15 4.36
C GLU A 231 -30.94 8.36 5.28
N ALA A 232 -30.18 8.17 6.35
CA ALA A 232 -29.84 9.24 7.28
C ALA A 232 -28.95 10.32 6.66
N ASN A 233 -28.07 9.96 5.72
CA ASN A 233 -27.10 10.88 5.11
C ASN A 233 -27.50 11.40 3.72
N TYR A 234 -28.41 10.73 3.03
CA TYR A 234 -28.80 11.01 1.64
C TYR A 234 -30.31 10.89 1.40
N SER A 235 -31.14 11.32 2.36
CA SER A 235 -32.59 11.48 2.16
C SER A 235 -32.92 12.39 0.97
N ASP A 236 -34.16 12.31 0.45
CA ASP A 236 -34.65 13.04 -0.75
C ASP A 236 -34.42 14.57 -0.73
N SER A 237 -34.20 15.17 0.45
CA SER A 237 -33.94 16.60 0.63
C SER A 237 -32.46 17.00 0.56
N LEU A 238 -31.54 16.03 0.52
CA LEU A 238 -30.09 16.22 0.52
C LEU A 238 -29.52 16.09 -0.90
N LYS A 239 -28.46 16.85 -1.18
CA LYS A 239 -27.83 16.85 -2.50
C LYS A 239 -27.11 15.51 -2.74
N LEU A 240 -27.65 14.69 -3.64
CA LEU A 240 -27.09 13.38 -3.99
C LEU A 240 -25.67 13.50 -4.58
N PRO A 241 -24.81 12.49 -4.35
CA PRO A 241 -23.51 12.44 -5.00
C PRO A 241 -23.68 12.20 -6.51
N HIS A 242 -22.76 12.72 -7.31
CA HIS A 242 -22.73 12.47 -8.75
C HIS A 242 -22.09 11.12 -9.07
N LEU A 243 -21.16 10.67 -8.23
CA LEU A 243 -20.49 9.38 -8.33
C LEU A 243 -20.50 8.65 -6.99
N ILE A 244 -20.66 7.32 -7.05
CA ILE A 244 -20.50 6.45 -5.88
C ILE A 244 -19.47 5.36 -6.23
N ALA A 245 -18.36 5.34 -5.50
CA ALA A 245 -17.37 4.28 -5.57
C ALA A 245 -17.56 3.30 -4.40
N MET A 246 -17.63 2.01 -4.69
CA MET A 246 -17.75 0.97 -3.67
C MET A 246 -17.12 -0.35 -4.10
N PHE A 247 -16.80 -1.23 -3.16
CA PHE A 247 -16.43 -2.60 -3.49
C PHE A 247 -17.64 -3.43 -3.92
N ASP A 248 -17.44 -4.37 -4.85
CA ASP A 248 -18.46 -5.34 -5.27
C ASP A 248 -19.00 -6.19 -4.10
N HIS A 249 -18.20 -6.33 -3.04
CA HIS A 249 -18.63 -6.92 -1.77
C HIS A 249 -19.95 -6.33 -1.24
N LEU A 250 -20.20 -5.02 -1.39
CA LEU A 250 -21.45 -4.41 -0.91
C LEU A 250 -22.70 -4.96 -1.61
N LEU A 251 -22.57 -5.42 -2.85
CA LEU A 251 -23.65 -5.97 -3.65
C LEU A 251 -23.72 -7.50 -3.60
N MET A 252 -22.68 -8.16 -3.08
CA MET A 252 -22.63 -9.61 -2.93
C MET A 252 -23.07 -10.10 -1.55
N GLU A 253 -22.93 -9.26 -0.51
CA GLU A 253 -23.28 -9.62 0.85
C GLU A 253 -24.80 -9.66 1.05
N LYS A 254 -25.34 -10.84 1.41
CA LYS A 254 -26.79 -11.08 1.51
C LYS A 254 -27.50 -10.18 2.50
N ARG A 255 -26.80 -9.67 3.52
CA ARG A 255 -27.39 -8.88 4.60
C ARG A 255 -27.94 -7.54 4.13
N TYR A 256 -27.27 -6.88 3.19
CA TYR A 256 -27.62 -5.51 2.78
C TYR A 256 -27.58 -5.29 1.25
N SER A 257 -27.23 -6.30 0.44
CA SER A 257 -27.14 -6.13 -1.02
C SER A 257 -28.44 -5.66 -1.65
N SER A 258 -29.58 -6.17 -1.19
CA SER A 258 -30.90 -5.75 -1.67
C SER A 258 -31.14 -4.28 -1.40
N SER A 259 -30.87 -3.80 -0.17
CA SER A 259 -31.08 -2.41 0.23
C SER A 259 -30.16 -1.44 -0.51
N VAL A 260 -28.88 -1.77 -0.67
CA VAL A 260 -27.92 -0.94 -1.42
C VAL A 260 -28.32 -0.90 -2.91
N THR A 261 -28.73 -2.02 -3.47
CA THR A 261 -29.19 -2.08 -4.87
C THR A 261 -30.47 -1.27 -5.07
N ASP A 262 -31.39 -1.29 -4.09
CA ASP A 262 -32.62 -0.52 -4.12
C ASP A 262 -32.32 0.98 -4.06
N PHE A 263 -31.46 1.42 -3.15
CA PHE A 263 -31.01 2.82 -3.09
C PHE A 263 -30.42 3.29 -4.42
N LEU A 264 -29.56 2.49 -5.05
CA LEU A 264 -28.96 2.83 -6.35
C LEU A 264 -30.01 2.94 -7.46
N LYS A 265 -31.04 2.08 -7.47
CA LYS A 265 -32.11 2.12 -8.47
C LYS A 265 -33.06 3.30 -8.25
N THR A 266 -33.47 3.53 -7.01
CA THR A 266 -34.41 4.59 -6.63
C THR A 266 -33.86 5.97 -6.97
N HIS A 267 -32.53 6.13 -6.89
CA HIS A 267 -31.83 7.37 -7.23
C HIS A 267 -31.14 7.34 -8.61
N ASP A 268 -31.59 6.50 -9.54
CA ASP A 268 -31.13 6.48 -10.94
C ASP A 268 -29.59 6.35 -11.14
N PHE A 269 -28.91 5.62 -10.26
CA PHE A 269 -27.50 5.28 -10.45
C PHE A 269 -27.33 4.08 -11.38
N PHE A 270 -26.36 4.18 -12.28
CA PHE A 270 -25.96 3.07 -13.16
C PHE A 270 -24.45 2.79 -13.06
N LEU A 271 -24.06 1.54 -13.27
CA LEU A 271 -22.65 1.12 -13.24
C LEU A 271 -21.92 1.71 -14.45
N CYS A 272 -20.97 2.63 -14.21
CA CYS A 272 -20.22 3.30 -15.28
C CYS A 272 -18.77 2.80 -15.40
N ALA A 273 -18.15 2.29 -14.32
CA ALA A 273 -16.86 1.63 -14.43
C ALA A 273 -16.72 0.44 -13.47
N ARG A 274 -15.95 -0.56 -13.90
CA ARG A 274 -15.57 -1.73 -13.10
C ARG A 274 -14.05 -1.85 -13.08
N LEU A 275 -13.45 -1.62 -11.93
CA LEU A 275 -12.00 -1.61 -11.74
C LEU A 275 -11.57 -2.83 -10.95
N PHE A 276 -10.52 -3.51 -11.41
CA PHE A 276 -10.01 -4.69 -10.71
C PHE A 276 -9.22 -4.27 -9.47
N HIS A 277 -9.55 -4.83 -8.30
CA HIS A 277 -8.83 -4.60 -7.06
C HIS A 277 -7.83 -5.70 -6.76
N ALA A 278 -8.30 -6.93 -6.53
CA ALA A 278 -7.43 -8.04 -6.13
C ALA A 278 -8.11 -9.41 -6.37
N HIS A 279 -7.31 -10.44 -6.67
CA HIS A 279 -7.84 -11.82 -6.72
C HIS A 279 -8.21 -12.33 -5.32
N PHE A 280 -7.43 -11.95 -4.31
CA PHE A 280 -7.56 -12.37 -2.92
C PHE A 280 -7.68 -11.13 -2.02
N PRO A 281 -8.91 -10.67 -1.72
CA PRO A 281 -9.10 -9.55 -0.80
C PRO A 281 -8.57 -9.88 0.60
N THR A 282 -7.84 -8.96 1.22
CA THR A 282 -7.20 -9.15 2.54
C THR A 282 -8.10 -8.79 3.72
N HIS A 283 -9.19 -8.06 3.47
CA HIS A 283 -10.12 -7.59 4.49
C HIS A 283 -11.56 -7.99 4.14
N ARG A 284 -12.40 -8.24 5.15
CA ARG A 284 -13.78 -8.71 4.96
C ARG A 284 -14.65 -7.72 4.19
N ARG A 285 -14.35 -6.43 4.32
CA ARG A 285 -15.07 -5.34 3.65
C ARG A 285 -14.53 -5.03 2.25
N HIS A 286 -13.49 -5.74 1.80
CA HIS A 286 -12.90 -5.59 0.47
C HIS A 286 -13.52 -6.55 -0.53
N GLY A 287 -13.64 -6.06 -1.75
CA GLY A 287 -14.15 -6.79 -2.90
C GLY A 287 -13.04 -7.19 -3.88
N LYS A 288 -13.40 -8.00 -4.88
CA LYS A 288 -12.50 -8.27 -6.01
C LYS A 288 -12.45 -7.11 -6.97
N TYR A 289 -13.55 -6.36 -7.07
CA TYR A 289 -13.69 -5.22 -7.95
C TYR A 289 -14.16 -4.00 -7.17
N ILE A 290 -13.78 -2.83 -7.66
CA ILE A 290 -14.39 -1.56 -7.28
C ILE A 290 -15.37 -1.20 -8.39
N TYR A 291 -16.62 -1.00 -8.00
CA TYR A 291 -17.69 -0.53 -8.86
C TYR A 291 -17.86 0.97 -8.67
N LEU A 292 -17.86 1.67 -9.79
CA LEU A 292 -18.14 3.09 -9.86
C LEU A 292 -19.51 3.26 -10.49
N PHE A 293 -20.42 3.85 -9.73
CA PHE A 293 -21.76 4.19 -10.15
C PHE A 293 -21.86 5.68 -10.46
N CYS A 294 -22.55 6.01 -11.54
CA CYS A 294 -22.77 7.37 -11.99
C CYS A 294 -24.26 7.69 -11.90
N HIS A 295 -24.58 8.89 -11.42
CA HIS A 295 -25.95 9.38 -11.39
C HIS A 295 -26.41 9.77 -12.81
N ARG A 296 -27.54 9.24 -13.26
CA ARG A 296 -28.07 9.56 -14.60
C ARG A 296 -28.44 11.04 -14.70
N GLY A 297 -28.04 11.68 -15.79
CA GLY A 297 -28.30 13.12 -16.00
C GLY A 297 -27.39 14.05 -15.20
N SER A 298 -26.37 13.51 -14.51
CA SER A 298 -25.30 14.35 -13.97
C SER A 298 -24.53 15.04 -15.10
N PRO A 299 -24.11 16.31 -14.96
CA PRO A 299 -23.23 16.96 -15.93
C PRO A 299 -21.80 16.37 -15.95
N PHE A 300 -21.49 15.43 -15.04
CA PHE A 300 -20.16 14.88 -14.82
C PHE A 300 -20.04 13.40 -15.23
N GLU A 301 -20.70 13.01 -16.32
CA GLU A 301 -20.64 11.63 -16.84
C GLU A 301 -19.21 11.23 -17.22
N LEU A 302 -18.83 9.99 -16.90
CA LEU A 302 -17.59 9.38 -17.36
C LEU A 302 -17.81 8.92 -18.80
N LYS A 303 -17.09 9.53 -19.76
CA LYS A 303 -17.08 9.12 -21.16
C LYS A 303 -15.99 8.11 -21.47
#